data_AF-A0A2D8HKQ7-F1
#
_entry.id   AF-A0A2D8HKQ7-F1
#
_cell.length_a   1.000
_cell.length_b   1.000
_cell.length_c   1.000
_cell.angle_alpha   90.00
_cell.angle_beta   90.00
_cell.angle_gamma   90.00
#
_symmetry.space_group_name_H-M   'P 1'
#
loop_
_entity.id
_entity.type
_entity.pdbx_description
1 polymer ?
#
loop_
_entity_poly.entity_id
_entity_poly.type
_entity_poly.pdbx_seq_one_letter_code
_entity_poly.pdbx_strand_id
1 'polypeptide(L)'
;MSSIERKKIAIIGTGISGLGAASLLHPHHDITVYEKNSYVGGHSRTVTVPGEAGDIPVDTGFIVFNNRNYPLLTRLFAHLEVPVARSDMSFGVSVAGGWLEYGTRTAGGLIAQKRNLIRPAFWRMLRDILTFNSKARTYLEADPDVTLGDCLDELGMGRWFRDYYLLAMGGAIWSTPVEDMLDFPAQSFIRFFDNHGLLTVNDHPEWSTVKGGSREYVRRLIAPFEKNIRLDCGVNAVQREEAGGGVIISDSREEMARYDEVVFACHADQALRLMADATGQERDILSAFRYQPNRAVLHGDTRFLPSRRAAWSSWVYLSDERADTSPAVSLSYWMNNLQPLPTDQTLIVTLNPGREPDPAQVYDDFLFDHPVFDAAALRAQKAMPTLQGRDRYRFCGAWLRYGFHEDALASAVAMAEDMGIQPSW
;
A
#
# COMPACT_ATOMS: atom_id res chain seq x y z
N MET A 1 -9.02 33.37 -16.48
CA MET A 1 -8.42 32.51 -15.44
C MET A 1 -7.64 33.42 -14.53
N SER A 2 -7.97 33.46 -13.23
CA SER A 2 -7.17 34.20 -12.24
C SER A 2 -5.74 33.66 -12.29
N SER A 3 -4.73 34.53 -12.40
CA SER A 3 -3.33 34.08 -12.37
C SER A 3 -3.04 33.55 -10.97
N ILE A 4 -2.69 32.27 -10.85
CA ILE A 4 -2.23 31.68 -9.60
C ILE A 4 -0.97 32.45 -9.16
N GLU A 5 -0.97 32.96 -7.92
CA GLU A 5 0.20 33.62 -7.34
C GLU A 5 1.33 32.61 -7.20
N ARG A 6 2.50 32.94 -7.75
CA ARG A 6 3.69 32.09 -7.65
C ARG A 6 4.24 32.16 -6.23
N LYS A 7 4.52 30.98 -5.65
CA LYS A 7 4.92 30.79 -4.25
C LYS A 7 6.15 29.90 -4.19
N LYS A 8 6.91 29.98 -3.11
CA LYS A 8 8.01 29.06 -2.79
C LYS A 8 7.48 27.96 -1.85
N ILE A 9 7.48 26.71 -2.30
CA ILE A 9 6.84 25.60 -1.59
C ILE A 9 7.85 24.49 -1.30
N ALA A 10 7.89 24.03 -0.06
CA ALA A 10 8.64 22.82 0.30
C ALA A 10 7.72 21.60 0.30
N ILE A 11 8.20 20.48 -0.23
CA ILE A 11 7.50 19.19 -0.23
C ILE A 11 8.38 18.19 0.51
N ILE A 12 7.87 17.56 1.56
CA ILE A 12 8.64 16.68 2.45
C ILE A 12 8.26 15.22 2.18
N GLY A 13 9.16 14.49 1.52
CA GLY A 13 9.02 13.09 1.14
C GLY A 13 8.82 12.88 -0.37
N THR A 14 9.47 11.85 -0.93
CA THR A 14 9.37 11.49 -2.36
C THR A 14 8.58 10.21 -2.62
N GLY A 15 7.67 9.84 -1.71
CA GLY A 15 6.62 8.86 -2.03
C GLY A 15 5.73 9.36 -3.18
N ILE A 16 4.86 8.50 -3.72
CA ILE A 16 3.96 8.87 -4.83
C ILE A 16 3.08 10.10 -4.52
N SER A 17 2.69 10.34 -3.26
CA SER A 17 1.99 11.58 -2.86
C SER A 17 2.86 12.82 -3.05
N GLY A 18 4.13 12.76 -2.63
CA GLY A 18 5.08 13.87 -2.76
C GLY A 18 5.48 14.12 -4.20
N LEU A 19 5.71 13.07 -4.98
CA LEU A 19 6.00 13.18 -6.42
C LEU A 19 4.77 13.67 -7.21
N GLY A 20 3.57 13.20 -6.84
CA GLY A 20 2.31 13.71 -7.40
C GLY A 20 2.14 15.20 -7.11
N ALA A 21 2.36 15.62 -5.87
CA ALA A 21 2.33 17.03 -5.49
C ALA A 21 3.37 17.84 -6.26
N ALA A 22 4.62 17.38 -6.33
CA ALA A 22 5.69 18.06 -7.06
C ALA A 22 5.34 18.21 -8.56
N SER A 23 4.84 17.14 -9.18
CA SER A 23 4.42 17.15 -10.59
C SER A 23 3.30 18.15 -10.88
N LEU A 24 2.38 18.36 -9.94
CA LEU A 24 1.27 19.31 -10.09
C LEU A 24 1.71 20.75 -9.78
N LEU A 25 2.60 20.95 -8.80
CA LEU A 25 2.97 22.28 -8.31
C LEU A 25 4.13 22.92 -9.07
N HIS A 26 5.09 22.15 -9.58
CA HIS A 26 6.29 22.70 -10.25
C HIS A 26 6.02 23.61 -11.47
N PRO A 27 4.92 23.47 -12.25
CA PRO A 27 4.64 24.39 -13.35
C PRO A 27 4.18 25.77 -12.87
N HIS A 28 3.67 25.87 -11.63
CA HIS A 28 3.02 27.06 -11.09
C HIS A 28 3.82 27.74 -9.96
N HIS A 29 4.67 26.97 -9.27
CA HIS A 29 5.36 27.39 -8.05
C HIS A 29 6.85 27.01 -8.07
N ASP A 30 7.64 27.68 -7.23
CA ASP A 30 9.06 27.36 -7.01
C ASP A 30 9.17 26.30 -5.91
N ILE A 31 9.35 25.04 -6.32
CA ILE A 31 9.35 23.91 -5.39
C ILE A 31 10.75 23.50 -4.92
N THR A 32 10.82 22.96 -3.72
CA THR A 32 11.95 22.15 -3.23
C THR A 32 11.39 20.86 -2.64
N VAL A 33 11.89 19.70 -3.07
CA VAL A 33 11.45 18.41 -2.55
C VAL A 33 12.56 17.83 -1.68
N TYR A 34 12.25 17.53 -0.43
CA TYR A 34 13.19 16.96 0.54
C TYR A 34 12.98 15.46 0.66
N GLU A 35 14.07 14.70 0.59
CA GLU A 35 14.08 13.26 0.78
C GLU A 35 15.23 12.85 1.71
N LYS A 36 14.89 12.12 2.77
CA LYS A 36 15.88 11.68 3.76
C LYS A 36 16.75 10.55 3.22
N ASN A 37 16.23 9.76 2.28
CA ASN A 37 16.94 8.63 1.69
C ASN A 37 17.86 9.08 0.54
N SER A 38 18.76 8.18 0.15
CA SER A 38 19.62 8.33 -1.02
C SER A 38 18.91 8.02 -2.35
N TYR A 39 17.60 7.79 -2.32
CA TYR A 39 16.80 7.39 -3.48
C TYR A 39 15.39 8.02 -3.44
N VAL A 40 14.81 8.16 -4.63
CA VAL A 40 13.44 8.69 -4.84
C VAL A 40 12.43 7.54 -4.84
N GLY A 41 11.25 7.75 -4.27
CA GLY A 41 10.07 6.90 -4.51
C GLY A 41 9.44 6.30 -3.26
N GLY A 42 10.18 6.22 -2.15
CA GLY A 42 9.69 5.61 -0.91
C GLY A 42 9.27 4.14 -1.12
N HIS A 43 7.95 3.86 -1.04
CA HIS A 43 7.36 2.54 -1.31
C HIS A 43 7.42 2.12 -2.79
N SER A 44 7.68 3.04 -3.73
CA SER A 44 7.95 2.71 -5.13
C SER A 44 9.39 2.25 -5.29
N ARG A 45 9.62 0.98 -4.98
CA ARG A 45 10.96 0.42 -4.80
C ARG A 45 11.18 -0.78 -5.70
N THR A 46 12.16 -0.67 -6.57
CA THR A 46 12.62 -1.77 -7.43
C THR A 46 14.06 -2.14 -7.07
N VAL A 47 14.28 -3.36 -6.60
CA VAL A 47 15.60 -3.95 -6.36
C VAL A 47 16.13 -4.57 -7.64
N THR A 48 17.45 -4.47 -7.87
CA THR A 48 18.10 -5.21 -8.95
C THR A 48 18.69 -6.50 -8.40
N VAL A 49 18.19 -7.65 -8.85
CA VAL A 49 18.73 -8.97 -8.52
C VAL A 49 19.69 -9.42 -9.63
N PRO A 50 20.89 -9.91 -9.31
CA PRO A 50 21.78 -10.50 -10.32
C PRO A 50 21.15 -11.75 -10.95
N GLY A 51 21.08 -11.79 -12.28
CA GLY A 51 20.61 -12.94 -13.05
C GLY A 51 21.65 -13.43 -14.06
N GLU A 52 21.52 -14.67 -14.53
CA GLU A 52 22.46 -15.26 -15.50
C GLU A 52 22.50 -14.51 -16.83
N ALA A 53 21.34 -14.00 -17.29
CA ALA A 53 21.19 -13.24 -18.53
C ALA A 53 21.30 -11.71 -18.35
N GLY A 54 21.56 -11.24 -17.12
CA GLY A 54 21.62 -9.83 -16.75
C GLY A 54 20.77 -9.49 -15.53
N ASP A 55 20.76 -8.20 -15.20
CA ASP A 55 20.06 -7.63 -14.06
C ASP A 55 18.53 -7.81 -14.14
N ILE A 56 17.92 -8.27 -13.06
CA ILE A 56 16.48 -8.52 -12.94
C ILE A 56 15.85 -7.44 -12.03
N PRO A 57 15.01 -6.53 -12.56
CA PRO A 57 14.35 -5.52 -11.74
C PRO A 57 13.10 -6.09 -11.06
N VAL A 58 13.14 -6.24 -9.74
CA VAL A 58 12.06 -6.79 -8.92
C VAL A 58 11.46 -5.70 -8.03
N ASP A 59 10.15 -5.47 -8.11
CA ASP A 59 9.48 -4.57 -7.18
C ASP A 59 9.28 -5.22 -5.81
N THR A 60 9.58 -4.48 -4.74
CA THR A 60 9.45 -4.97 -3.35
C THR A 60 8.48 -4.14 -2.50
N GLY A 61 7.80 -3.16 -3.11
CA GLY A 61 6.80 -2.31 -2.46
C GLY A 61 5.55 -2.20 -3.33
N PHE A 62 5.44 -1.15 -4.13
CA PHE A 62 4.39 -1.07 -5.15
C PHE A 62 4.69 -2.01 -6.34
N ILE A 63 3.87 -3.04 -6.52
CA ILE A 63 4.05 -4.08 -7.55
C ILE A 63 3.01 -3.99 -8.66
N VAL A 64 1.73 -3.76 -8.31
CA VAL A 64 0.59 -3.92 -9.23
C VAL A 64 -0.47 -2.83 -9.10
N PHE A 65 -1.25 -2.65 -10.17
CA PHE A 65 -2.41 -1.77 -10.23
C PHE A 65 -3.47 -2.31 -11.19
N ASN A 66 -4.64 -1.67 -11.22
CA ASN A 66 -5.68 -1.97 -12.21
C ASN A 66 -6.50 -0.71 -12.55
N ASN A 67 -7.11 -0.66 -13.72
CA ASN A 67 -7.80 0.54 -14.22
C ASN A 67 -9.04 0.93 -13.40
N ARG A 68 -9.68 -0.02 -12.71
CA ARG A 68 -10.90 0.22 -11.91
C ARG A 68 -10.59 0.97 -10.62
N ASN A 69 -9.54 0.55 -9.93
CA ASN A 69 -9.21 1.04 -8.59
C ASN A 69 -8.07 2.06 -8.58
N TYR A 70 -7.39 2.23 -9.71
CA TYR A 70 -6.27 3.16 -9.87
C TYR A 70 -6.49 4.14 -11.04
N PRO A 71 -7.64 4.86 -11.09
CA PRO A 71 -7.97 5.71 -12.24
C PRO A 71 -6.96 6.86 -12.45
N LEU A 72 -6.50 7.52 -11.39
CA LEU A 72 -5.53 8.60 -11.50
C LEU A 72 -4.15 8.07 -11.89
N LEU A 73 -3.70 6.99 -11.24
CA LEU A 73 -2.41 6.39 -11.56
C LEU A 73 -2.37 5.89 -13.01
N THR A 74 -3.46 5.31 -13.50
CA THR A 74 -3.58 4.84 -14.88
C THR A 74 -3.48 6.01 -15.87
N ARG A 75 -4.16 7.13 -15.60
CA ARG A 75 -4.06 8.35 -16.43
C ARG A 75 -2.65 8.93 -16.40
N LEU A 76 -2.02 9.00 -15.23
CA LEU A 76 -0.64 9.43 -15.08
C LEU A 76 0.32 8.54 -15.87
N PHE A 77 0.18 7.23 -15.77
CA PHE A 77 1.01 6.27 -16.49
C PHE A 77 0.84 6.38 -18.01
N ALA A 78 -0.40 6.60 -18.48
CA ALA A 78 -0.66 6.86 -19.89
C ALA A 78 0.01 8.16 -20.36
N HIS A 79 -0.09 9.23 -19.57
CA HIS A 79 0.52 10.53 -19.87
C HIS A 79 2.05 10.47 -19.92
N LEU A 80 2.66 9.69 -19.02
CA LEU A 80 4.12 9.52 -18.94
C LEU A 80 4.65 8.44 -19.90
N GLU A 81 3.78 7.74 -20.64
CA GLU A 81 4.15 6.60 -21.48
C GLU A 81 4.93 5.52 -20.69
N VAL A 82 4.39 5.16 -19.52
CA VAL A 82 4.98 4.14 -18.65
C VAL A 82 4.76 2.76 -19.29
N PRO A 83 5.81 1.93 -19.41
CA PRO A 83 5.67 0.59 -19.96
C PRO A 83 4.93 -0.31 -18.95
N VAL A 84 3.75 -0.80 -19.32
CA VAL A 84 2.92 -1.66 -18.48
C VAL A 84 2.78 -3.05 -19.07
N ALA A 85 2.60 -4.06 -18.23
CA ALA A 85 2.36 -5.45 -18.61
C ALA A 85 1.26 -6.06 -17.75
N ARG A 86 0.56 -7.08 -18.28
CA ARG A 86 -0.45 -7.82 -17.52
C ARG A 86 0.21 -8.55 -16.34
N SER A 87 -0.49 -8.60 -15.22
CA SER A 87 -0.11 -9.32 -14.01
C SER A 87 -1.20 -10.30 -13.61
N ASP A 88 -0.81 -11.43 -13.03
CA ASP A 88 -1.73 -12.33 -12.36
C ASP A 88 -1.86 -11.92 -10.88
N MET A 89 -3.06 -12.02 -10.29
CA MET A 89 -3.32 -11.69 -8.88
C MET A 89 -3.95 -12.85 -8.11
N SER A 90 -3.60 -14.08 -8.48
CA SER A 90 -4.12 -15.28 -7.81
C SER A 90 -3.72 -15.34 -6.35
N PHE A 91 -4.62 -15.87 -5.52
CA PHE A 91 -4.45 -16.03 -4.09
C PHE A 91 -4.16 -17.48 -3.74
N GLY A 92 -3.21 -17.71 -2.85
CA GLY A 92 -2.87 -19.02 -2.32
C GLY A 92 -2.85 -19.05 -0.80
N VAL A 93 -3.02 -20.25 -0.26
CA VAL A 93 -2.97 -20.51 1.19
C VAL A 93 -2.08 -21.72 1.43
N SER A 94 -1.17 -21.62 2.40
CA SER A 94 -0.38 -22.73 2.92
C SER A 94 -0.29 -22.66 4.43
N VAL A 95 -0.86 -23.65 5.11
CA VAL A 95 -1.04 -23.67 6.57
C VAL A 95 -0.41 -24.93 7.16
N ALA A 96 0.28 -24.78 8.29
CA ALA A 96 0.87 -25.84 9.12
C ALA A 96 1.66 -26.88 8.32
N GLY A 97 2.71 -26.43 7.62
CA GLY A 97 3.57 -27.32 6.82
C GLY A 97 2.81 -28.04 5.70
N GLY A 98 1.78 -27.39 5.18
CA GLY A 98 0.94 -27.91 4.11
C GLY A 98 -0.23 -28.78 4.58
N TRP A 99 -0.63 -28.74 5.86
CA TRP A 99 -1.88 -29.32 6.39
C TRP A 99 -3.11 -28.92 5.56
N LEU A 100 -3.16 -27.65 5.15
CA LEU A 100 -4.09 -27.09 4.18
C LEU A 100 -3.29 -26.33 3.13
N GLU A 101 -3.48 -26.67 1.85
CA GLU A 101 -2.96 -25.94 0.70
C GLU A 101 -4.02 -25.87 -0.41
N TYR A 102 -4.22 -24.68 -0.95
CA TYR A 102 -4.97 -24.46 -2.19
C TYR A 102 -4.53 -23.13 -2.82
N GLY A 103 -4.77 -22.97 -4.13
CA GLY A 103 -4.53 -21.73 -4.85
C GLY A 103 -5.60 -21.46 -5.89
N THR A 104 -5.81 -20.20 -6.25
CA THR A 104 -6.88 -19.78 -7.17
C THR A 104 -6.39 -19.53 -8.59
N ARG A 105 -5.08 -19.68 -8.87
CA ARG A 105 -4.49 -19.45 -10.20
C ARG A 105 -5.09 -20.33 -11.30
N THR A 106 -5.42 -21.57 -10.98
CA THR A 106 -6.05 -22.52 -11.92
C THR A 106 -7.11 -23.34 -11.19
N ALA A 107 -8.05 -23.94 -11.92
CA ALA A 107 -9.01 -24.88 -11.33
C ALA A 107 -8.31 -26.06 -10.62
N GLY A 108 -7.17 -26.51 -11.16
CA GLY A 108 -6.32 -27.53 -10.52
C GLY A 108 -5.66 -27.05 -9.23
N GLY A 109 -5.50 -25.75 -9.03
CA GLY A 109 -4.93 -25.14 -7.82
C GLY A 109 -5.85 -25.27 -6.61
N LEU A 110 -7.17 -25.15 -6.80
CA LEU A 110 -8.15 -25.30 -5.71
C LEU A 110 -8.12 -26.71 -5.10
N ILE A 111 -7.86 -27.71 -5.95
CA ILE A 111 -7.78 -29.12 -5.58
C ILE A 111 -6.34 -29.66 -5.60
N ALA A 112 -5.34 -28.77 -5.59
CA ALA A 112 -3.93 -29.13 -5.63
C ALA A 112 -3.59 -30.16 -4.55
N GLN A 113 -4.21 -29.99 -3.39
CA GLN A 113 -4.18 -30.95 -2.31
C GLN A 113 -5.38 -31.91 -2.37
N LYS A 114 -5.16 -33.10 -2.95
CA LYS A 114 -6.20 -34.14 -3.15
C LYS A 114 -6.98 -34.51 -1.88
N ARG A 115 -6.38 -34.47 -0.69
CA ARG A 115 -7.08 -34.75 0.57
C ARG A 115 -8.20 -33.76 0.89
N ASN A 116 -8.19 -32.57 0.29
CA ASN A 116 -9.26 -31.59 0.48
C ASN A 116 -10.57 -32.04 -0.21
N LEU A 117 -10.49 -32.91 -1.23
CA LEU A 117 -11.66 -33.47 -1.90
C LEU A 117 -12.55 -34.30 -0.95
N ILE A 118 -11.95 -34.95 0.05
CA ILE A 118 -12.66 -35.76 1.04
C ILE A 118 -12.88 -35.02 2.37
N ARG A 119 -12.61 -33.71 2.42
CA ARG A 119 -12.63 -32.91 3.64
C ARG A 119 -13.90 -32.06 3.70
N PRO A 120 -14.92 -32.43 4.51
CA PRO A 120 -16.21 -31.71 4.51
C PRO A 120 -16.08 -30.23 4.87
N ALA A 121 -15.14 -29.89 5.76
CA ALA A 121 -14.89 -28.51 6.17
C ALA A 121 -14.38 -27.63 5.01
N PHE A 122 -13.62 -28.20 4.07
CA PHE A 122 -13.15 -27.48 2.88
C PHE A 122 -14.29 -27.16 1.92
N TRP A 123 -15.19 -28.11 1.65
CA TRP A 123 -16.37 -27.86 0.82
C TRP A 123 -17.35 -26.88 1.46
N ARG A 124 -17.52 -26.95 2.80
CA ARG A 124 -18.28 -25.95 3.54
C ARG A 124 -17.68 -24.56 3.38
N MET A 125 -16.35 -24.43 3.48
CA MET A 125 -15.65 -23.17 3.24
C MET A 125 -15.95 -22.62 1.85
N LEU A 126 -15.83 -23.43 0.78
CA LEU A 126 -16.14 -22.98 -0.59
C LEU A 126 -17.59 -22.51 -0.75
N ARG A 127 -18.55 -23.21 -0.14
CA ARG A 127 -19.96 -22.79 -0.12
C ARG A 127 -20.15 -21.48 0.65
N ASP A 128 -19.46 -21.34 1.77
CA ASP A 128 -19.51 -20.13 2.61
C ASP A 128 -18.90 -18.93 1.85
N ILE A 129 -17.86 -19.11 1.01
CA ILE A 129 -17.35 -18.08 0.08
C ILE A 129 -18.46 -17.58 -0.85
N LEU A 130 -19.18 -18.50 -1.51
CA LEU A 130 -20.30 -18.13 -2.40
C LEU A 130 -21.43 -17.42 -1.64
N THR A 131 -21.68 -17.84 -0.39
CA THR A 131 -22.70 -17.23 0.46
C THR A 131 -22.30 -15.82 0.87
N PHE A 132 -21.06 -15.63 1.32
CA PHE A 132 -20.52 -14.32 1.67
C PHE A 132 -20.52 -13.39 0.46
N ASN A 133 -19.98 -13.83 -0.68
CA ASN A 133 -19.93 -13.02 -1.90
C ASN A 133 -21.31 -12.53 -2.37
N SER A 134 -22.35 -13.35 -2.19
CA SER A 134 -23.72 -12.97 -2.58
C SER A 134 -24.43 -12.08 -1.55
N LYS A 135 -24.08 -12.15 -0.26
CA LYS A 135 -24.78 -11.43 0.81
C LYS A 135 -24.02 -10.23 1.37
N ALA A 136 -22.69 -10.23 1.34
CA ALA A 136 -21.87 -9.21 2.00
C ALA A 136 -22.23 -7.79 1.57
N ARG A 137 -22.65 -7.59 0.31
CA ARG A 137 -23.09 -6.29 -0.22
C ARG A 137 -24.23 -5.65 0.58
N THR A 138 -25.04 -6.40 1.34
CA THR A 138 -26.08 -5.82 2.21
C THR A 138 -25.52 -4.98 3.34
N TYR A 139 -24.24 -5.15 3.69
CA TYR A 139 -23.56 -4.39 4.74
C TYR A 139 -22.84 -3.13 4.21
N LEU A 140 -22.95 -2.82 2.92
CA LEU A 140 -22.39 -1.56 2.37
C LEU A 140 -23.04 -0.31 2.99
N GLU A 141 -24.27 -0.45 3.48
CA GLU A 141 -25.04 0.59 4.16
C GLU A 141 -25.25 0.28 5.66
N ALA A 142 -24.46 -0.65 6.22
CA ALA A 142 -24.49 -0.94 7.65
C ALA A 142 -23.96 0.22 8.50
N ASP A 143 -24.36 0.23 9.77
CA ASP A 143 -23.80 1.16 10.76
C ASP A 143 -22.27 0.98 10.84
N PRO A 144 -21.48 2.08 10.80
CA PRO A 144 -20.02 2.01 10.93
C PRO A 144 -19.50 1.31 12.19
N ASP A 145 -20.31 1.20 13.24
CA ASP A 145 -19.94 0.53 14.49
C ASP A 145 -20.13 -0.99 14.43
N VAL A 146 -20.77 -1.55 13.37
CA VAL A 146 -20.88 -2.99 13.17
C VAL A 146 -19.52 -3.57 12.79
N THR A 147 -19.05 -4.54 13.57
CA THR A 147 -17.76 -5.20 13.35
C THR A 147 -17.85 -6.28 12.29
N LEU A 148 -16.71 -6.65 11.70
CA LEU A 148 -16.63 -7.77 10.78
C LEU A 148 -17.03 -9.08 11.47
N GLY A 149 -16.69 -9.25 12.76
CA GLY A 149 -17.12 -10.37 13.58
C GLY A 149 -18.64 -10.52 13.63
N ASP A 150 -19.35 -9.44 13.96
CA ASP A 150 -20.82 -9.42 14.03
C ASP A 150 -21.46 -9.80 12.69
N CYS A 151 -20.93 -9.25 11.59
CA CYS A 151 -21.38 -9.56 10.23
C CYS A 151 -21.22 -11.06 9.90
N LEU A 152 -20.08 -11.66 10.26
CA LEU A 152 -19.82 -13.08 10.00
C LEU A 152 -20.73 -14.00 10.81
N ASP A 153 -21.00 -13.63 12.06
CA ASP A 153 -21.89 -14.39 12.94
C ASP A 153 -23.34 -14.31 12.46
N GLU A 154 -23.82 -13.13 12.07
CA GLU A 154 -25.17 -12.94 11.50
C GLU A 154 -25.36 -13.70 10.18
N LEU A 155 -24.35 -13.70 9.31
CA LEU A 155 -24.36 -14.46 8.06
C LEU A 155 -24.21 -15.98 8.29
N GLY A 156 -23.88 -16.43 9.50
CA GLY A 156 -23.71 -17.84 9.85
C GLY A 156 -22.46 -18.47 9.23
N MET A 157 -21.40 -17.69 9.05
CA MET A 157 -20.18 -18.10 8.36
C MET A 157 -19.36 -19.09 9.18
N GLY A 158 -18.88 -20.16 8.54
CA GLY A 158 -18.11 -21.20 9.22
C GLY A 158 -16.67 -20.80 9.55
N ARG A 159 -16.10 -21.39 10.60
CA ARG A 159 -14.70 -21.16 11.03
C ARG A 159 -13.66 -21.30 9.92
N TRP A 160 -13.78 -22.31 9.05
CA TRP A 160 -12.81 -22.49 7.96
C TRP A 160 -12.84 -21.32 6.96
N PHE A 161 -14.01 -20.77 6.66
CA PHE A 161 -14.13 -19.58 5.82
C PHE A 161 -13.54 -18.35 6.49
N ARG A 162 -13.85 -18.15 7.78
CA ARG A 162 -13.29 -17.07 8.58
C ARG A 162 -11.76 -17.16 8.61
N ASP A 163 -11.22 -18.27 9.13
CA ASP A 163 -9.80 -18.37 9.50
C ASP A 163 -8.88 -18.61 8.28
N TYR A 164 -9.30 -19.41 7.30
CA TYR A 164 -8.42 -19.83 6.19
C TYR A 164 -8.72 -19.15 4.86
N TYR A 165 -9.73 -18.30 4.79
CA TYR A 165 -10.03 -17.52 3.58
C TYR A 165 -10.12 -16.03 3.90
N LEU A 166 -11.11 -15.61 4.69
CA LEU A 166 -11.44 -14.20 4.80
C LEU A 166 -10.43 -13.41 5.63
N LEU A 167 -10.12 -13.90 6.84
CA LEU A 167 -9.17 -13.22 7.72
C LEU A 167 -7.73 -13.39 7.23
N ALA A 168 -7.40 -14.56 6.66
CA ALA A 168 -6.12 -14.77 5.96
C ALA A 168 -5.91 -13.76 4.82
N MET A 169 -6.95 -13.53 4.01
CA MET A 169 -6.91 -12.54 2.92
C MET A 169 -6.91 -11.10 3.46
N GLY A 170 -7.74 -10.78 4.45
CA GLY A 170 -7.80 -9.46 5.06
C GLY A 170 -6.49 -9.07 5.75
N GLY A 171 -5.96 -9.95 6.59
CA GLY A 171 -4.67 -9.73 7.26
C GLY A 171 -3.51 -9.62 6.27
N ALA A 172 -3.56 -10.32 5.13
CA ALA A 172 -2.59 -10.13 4.05
C ALA A 172 -2.71 -8.77 3.34
N ILE A 173 -3.92 -8.22 3.20
CA ILE A 173 -4.15 -6.92 2.55
C ILE A 173 -3.71 -5.76 3.46
N TRP A 174 -4.05 -5.80 4.74
CA TRP A 174 -3.80 -4.71 5.68
C TRP A 174 -2.63 -4.94 6.63
N SER A 175 -1.91 -6.06 6.48
CA SER A 175 -0.80 -6.48 7.37
C SER A 175 -1.21 -6.55 8.85
N THR A 176 -2.50 -6.71 9.14
CA THR A 176 -3.09 -6.74 10.48
C THR A 176 -3.16 -8.18 10.99
N PRO A 177 -2.90 -8.44 12.29
CA PRO A 177 -3.16 -9.74 12.90
C PRO A 177 -4.56 -10.26 12.61
N VAL A 178 -4.68 -11.57 12.37
CA VAL A 178 -5.94 -12.23 12.02
C VAL A 178 -7.02 -12.02 13.09
N GLU A 179 -6.63 -11.95 14.36
CA GLU A 179 -7.55 -11.72 15.49
C GLU A 179 -8.14 -10.30 15.49
N ASP A 180 -7.33 -9.28 15.22
CA ASP A 180 -7.74 -7.88 15.19
C ASP A 180 -8.65 -7.55 14.00
N MET A 181 -8.59 -8.36 12.93
CA MET A 181 -9.43 -8.17 11.75
C MET A 181 -10.94 -8.30 12.04
N LEU A 182 -11.32 -8.96 13.13
CA LEU A 182 -12.73 -9.13 13.50
C LEU A 182 -13.35 -7.84 14.03
N ASP A 183 -12.55 -7.00 14.69
CA ASP A 183 -12.98 -5.70 15.22
C ASP A 183 -13.02 -4.62 14.13
N PHE A 184 -12.60 -4.96 12.91
CA PHE A 184 -12.60 -4.03 11.79
C PHE A 184 -14.03 -3.65 11.38
N PRO A 185 -14.32 -2.37 11.04
CA PRO A 185 -15.65 -1.97 10.59
C PRO A 185 -16.09 -2.75 9.35
N ALA A 186 -17.20 -3.50 9.45
CA ALA A 186 -17.68 -4.39 8.39
C ALA A 186 -17.93 -3.61 7.09
N GLN A 187 -18.53 -2.42 7.20
CA GLN A 187 -18.80 -1.56 6.06
C GLN A 187 -17.53 -1.24 5.26
N SER A 188 -16.46 -0.83 5.93
CA SER A 188 -15.18 -0.47 5.28
C SER A 188 -14.53 -1.69 4.63
N PHE A 189 -14.50 -2.82 5.35
CA PHE A 189 -13.95 -4.08 4.84
C PHE A 189 -14.68 -4.55 3.57
N ILE A 190 -16.01 -4.56 3.62
CA ILE A 190 -16.85 -5.06 2.53
C ILE A 190 -16.79 -4.11 1.33
N ARG A 191 -16.80 -2.79 1.56
CA ARG A 191 -16.62 -1.80 0.49
C ARG A 191 -15.28 -1.98 -0.22
N PHE A 192 -14.21 -2.27 0.53
CA PHE A 192 -12.91 -2.59 -0.07
C PHE A 192 -12.99 -3.85 -0.94
N PHE A 193 -13.52 -4.94 -0.39
CA PHE A 193 -13.66 -6.21 -1.11
C PHE A 193 -14.51 -6.05 -2.37
N ASP A 194 -15.56 -5.24 -2.31
CA ASP A 194 -16.42 -4.98 -3.45
C ASP A 194 -15.70 -4.22 -4.57
N ASN A 195 -15.05 -3.10 -4.22
CA ASN A 195 -14.28 -2.29 -5.17
C ASN A 195 -13.16 -3.11 -5.84
N HIS A 196 -12.56 -4.06 -5.11
CA HIS A 196 -11.47 -4.90 -5.61
C HIS A 196 -11.93 -6.16 -6.36
N GLY A 197 -13.24 -6.35 -6.56
CA GLY A 197 -13.77 -7.53 -7.24
C GLY A 197 -13.48 -8.83 -6.49
N LEU A 198 -13.28 -8.74 -5.17
CA LEU A 198 -13.06 -9.89 -4.28
C LEU A 198 -14.37 -10.55 -3.83
N LEU A 199 -15.51 -9.87 -4.07
CA LEU A 199 -16.86 -10.41 -3.87
C LEU A 199 -17.48 -11.00 -5.14
N THR A 200 -16.78 -11.00 -6.28
CA THR A 200 -17.31 -11.48 -7.56
C THR A 200 -16.55 -12.74 -8.02
N VAL A 201 -17.19 -13.55 -8.87
CA VAL A 201 -16.56 -14.76 -9.46
C VAL A 201 -16.14 -14.54 -10.92
N ASN A 202 -16.79 -13.61 -11.63
CA ASN A 202 -16.63 -13.41 -13.08
C ASN A 202 -16.24 -11.98 -13.47
N ASP A 203 -16.13 -11.05 -12.50
CA ASP A 203 -15.85 -9.63 -12.76
C ASP A 203 -14.60 -9.19 -11.97
N HIS A 204 -13.50 -9.92 -12.19
CA HIS A 204 -12.21 -9.57 -11.60
C HIS A 204 -11.56 -8.46 -12.43
N PRO A 205 -10.99 -7.43 -11.78
CA PRO A 205 -10.24 -6.41 -12.48
C PRO A 205 -9.01 -7.02 -13.18
N GLU A 206 -8.70 -6.54 -14.38
CA GLU A 206 -7.44 -6.88 -15.05
C GLU A 206 -6.29 -6.17 -14.33
N TRP A 207 -5.40 -6.96 -13.74
CA TRP A 207 -4.22 -6.45 -13.04
C TRP A 207 -3.07 -6.23 -14.02
N SER A 208 -2.30 -5.19 -13.74
CA SER A 208 -1.12 -4.79 -14.49
C SER A 208 0.03 -4.46 -13.53
N THR A 209 1.25 -4.50 -14.04
CA THR A 209 2.49 -4.10 -13.38
C THR A 209 3.31 -3.21 -14.31
N VAL A 210 4.30 -2.52 -13.78
CA VAL A 210 5.24 -1.71 -14.57
C VAL A 210 6.38 -2.61 -15.06
N LYS A 211 6.56 -2.71 -16.38
CA LYS A 211 7.67 -3.47 -16.97
C LYS A 211 8.98 -2.73 -16.71
N GLY A 212 9.94 -3.41 -16.08
CA GLY A 212 11.18 -2.78 -15.58
C GLY A 212 11.08 -2.26 -14.15
N GLY A 213 9.91 -2.43 -13.52
CA GLY A 213 9.63 -2.07 -12.14
C GLY A 213 9.17 -0.63 -11.96
N SER A 214 8.64 -0.34 -10.77
CA SER A 214 8.14 0.97 -10.36
C SER A 214 9.13 2.13 -10.58
N ARG A 215 10.44 1.86 -10.58
CA ARG A 215 11.48 2.84 -10.96
C ARG A 215 11.21 3.54 -12.29
N GLU A 216 10.59 2.85 -13.26
CA GLU A 216 10.40 3.38 -14.61
C GLU A 216 9.42 4.56 -14.64
N TYR A 217 8.35 4.50 -13.86
CA TYR A 217 7.40 5.61 -13.77
C TYR A 217 7.99 6.73 -12.91
N VAL A 218 8.71 6.40 -11.83
CA VAL A 218 9.36 7.40 -10.96
C VAL A 218 10.32 8.25 -11.78
N ARG A 219 11.20 7.61 -12.57
CA ARG A 219 12.16 8.29 -13.44
C ARG A 219 11.48 9.24 -14.44
N ARG A 220 10.36 8.82 -15.04
CA ARG A 220 9.59 9.65 -16.00
C ARG A 220 8.91 10.82 -15.31
N LEU A 221 8.30 10.57 -14.15
CA LEU A 221 7.57 11.55 -13.37
C LEU A 221 8.48 12.69 -12.91
N ILE A 222 9.69 12.39 -12.45
CA ILE A 222 10.59 13.41 -11.89
C ILE A 222 11.37 14.20 -12.93
N ALA A 223 11.51 13.71 -14.17
CA ALA A 223 12.36 14.32 -15.19
C ALA A 223 12.18 15.86 -15.34
N PRO A 224 10.96 16.44 -15.26
CA PRO A 224 10.78 17.90 -15.36
C PRO A 224 11.30 18.71 -14.16
N PHE A 225 11.45 18.09 -12.98
CA PHE A 225 11.76 18.76 -11.72
C PHE A 225 12.84 18.04 -10.89
N GLU A 226 13.60 17.13 -11.48
CA GLU A 226 14.62 16.32 -10.80
C GLU A 226 15.64 17.20 -10.05
N LYS A 227 16.05 18.32 -10.65
CA LYS A 227 16.97 19.31 -10.04
C LYS A 227 16.43 19.97 -8.75
N ASN A 228 15.12 19.90 -8.50
CA ASN A 228 14.47 20.46 -7.33
C ASN A 228 14.43 19.46 -6.16
N ILE A 229 14.85 18.20 -6.37
CA ILE A 229 14.86 17.14 -5.37
C ILE A 229 16.21 17.14 -4.64
N ARG A 230 16.15 17.19 -3.31
CA ARG A 230 17.29 17.09 -2.40
C ARG A 230 17.27 15.70 -1.74
N LEU A 231 18.03 14.76 -2.30
CA LEU A 231 18.31 13.45 -1.68
C LEU A 231 19.29 13.59 -0.53
N ASP A 232 19.35 12.60 0.37
CA ASP A 232 20.20 12.63 1.57
C ASP A 232 20.04 13.96 2.33
N CYS A 233 18.78 14.41 2.42
CA CYS A 233 18.41 15.70 2.97
C CYS A 233 17.07 15.56 3.70
N GLY A 234 17.13 14.94 4.88
CA GLY A 234 15.98 14.84 5.77
C GLY A 234 15.66 16.21 6.38
N VAL A 235 14.37 16.54 6.49
CA VAL A 235 13.93 17.68 7.29
C VAL A 235 14.00 17.29 8.77
N ASN A 236 14.52 18.19 9.61
CA ASN A 236 14.61 18.01 11.05
C ASN A 236 13.48 18.72 11.80
N ALA A 237 13.17 19.96 11.39
CA ALA A 237 12.07 20.72 11.96
C ALA A 237 11.45 21.69 10.95
N VAL A 238 10.16 21.94 11.12
CA VAL A 238 9.32 22.87 10.38
C VAL A 238 8.62 23.76 11.39
N GLN A 239 8.71 25.08 11.21
CA GLN A 239 8.14 26.06 12.13
C GLN A 239 7.52 27.22 11.37
N ARG A 240 6.28 27.60 11.70
CA ARG A 240 5.69 28.84 11.17
C ARG A 240 6.37 30.04 11.79
N GLU A 241 6.60 31.06 10.98
CA GLU A 241 7.06 32.35 11.49
C GLU A 241 5.89 33.15 12.07
N GLU A 242 6.17 33.91 13.13
CA GLU A 242 5.22 34.88 13.67
C GLU A 242 4.83 35.95 12.63
N ALA A 243 3.69 36.60 12.84
CA ALA A 243 3.19 37.72 12.03
C ALA A 243 3.05 37.44 10.52
N GLY A 244 2.89 36.17 10.12
CA GLY A 244 2.62 35.79 8.74
C GLY A 244 3.86 35.78 7.83
N GLY A 245 5.07 35.62 8.39
CA GLY A 245 6.31 35.56 7.62
C GLY A 245 6.37 34.39 6.63
N GLY A 246 5.90 33.20 7.00
CA GLY A 246 6.08 32.01 6.18
C GLY A 246 6.36 30.82 7.07
N VAL A 247 7.15 29.88 6.56
CA VAL A 247 7.60 28.70 7.27
C VAL A 247 9.11 28.56 7.11
N ILE A 248 9.80 28.31 8.23
CA ILE A 248 11.22 27.95 8.24
C ILE A 248 11.33 26.44 8.32
N ILE A 249 12.17 25.89 7.44
CA ILE A 249 12.60 24.50 7.48
C ILE A 249 14.07 24.46 7.86
N SER A 250 14.41 23.58 8.81
CA SER A 250 15.78 23.16 9.08
C SER A 250 15.97 21.73 8.60
N ASP A 251 17.05 21.48 7.88
CA ASP A 251 17.37 20.15 7.34
C ASP A 251 18.58 19.50 8.02
N SER A 252 18.82 18.24 7.68
CA SER A 252 19.92 17.41 8.17
C SER A 252 21.32 17.90 7.80
N ARG A 253 21.42 18.91 6.92
CA ARG A 253 22.69 19.57 6.55
C ARG A 253 22.89 20.87 7.32
N GLU A 254 22.06 21.11 8.33
CA GLU A 254 22.05 22.34 9.13
C GLU A 254 21.72 23.60 8.31
N GLU A 255 21.14 23.45 7.12
CA GLU A 255 20.63 24.58 6.34
C GLU A 255 19.25 24.99 6.87
N MET A 256 19.02 26.30 6.92
CA MET A 256 17.70 26.88 7.15
C MET A 256 17.20 27.56 5.88
N ALA A 257 15.97 27.25 5.50
CA ALA A 257 15.33 27.84 4.33
C ALA A 257 13.89 28.26 4.64
N ARG A 258 13.54 29.45 4.15
CA ARG A 258 12.18 29.99 4.23
C ARG A 258 11.34 29.60 3.03
N TYR A 259 10.07 29.30 3.28
CA TYR A 259 9.04 28.92 2.33
C TYR A 259 7.72 29.64 2.64
N ASP A 260 6.86 29.80 1.63
CA ASP A 260 5.53 30.37 1.80
C ASP A 260 4.54 29.34 2.36
N GLU A 261 4.68 28.08 1.91
CA GLU A 261 3.88 26.91 2.29
C GLU A 261 4.73 25.63 2.34
N VAL A 262 4.25 24.65 3.11
CA VAL A 262 4.86 23.31 3.22
C VAL A 262 3.82 22.23 2.98
N VAL A 263 4.17 21.27 2.13
CA VAL A 263 3.43 20.04 1.90
C VAL A 263 4.14 18.89 2.61
N PHE A 264 3.51 18.36 3.65
CA PHE A 264 3.93 17.13 4.30
C PHE A 264 3.42 15.94 3.47
N ALA A 265 4.33 15.36 2.68
CA ALA A 265 4.09 14.15 1.88
C ALA A 265 4.67 12.88 2.55
N CYS A 266 4.87 12.93 3.86
CA CYS A 266 5.38 11.87 4.70
C CYS A 266 4.26 11.26 5.57
N HIS A 267 4.62 10.30 6.43
CA HIS A 267 3.68 9.72 7.38
C HIS A 267 3.21 10.77 8.40
N ALA A 268 1.98 10.64 8.91
CA ALA A 268 1.38 11.62 9.81
C ALA A 268 2.17 11.77 11.12
N ASP A 269 2.70 10.67 11.64
CA ASP A 269 3.55 10.66 12.83
C ASP A 269 4.90 11.37 12.58
N GLN A 270 5.47 11.20 11.38
CA GLN A 270 6.65 11.92 10.93
C GLN A 270 6.35 13.41 10.80
N ALA A 271 5.27 13.79 10.11
CA ALA A 271 4.85 15.18 9.98
C ALA A 271 4.71 15.84 11.36
N LEU A 272 4.03 15.18 12.29
CA LEU A 272 3.84 15.70 13.64
C LEU A 272 5.15 15.89 14.41
N ARG A 273 6.11 14.96 14.26
CA ARG A 273 7.45 15.10 14.85
C ARG A 273 8.26 16.25 14.26
N LEU A 274 8.05 16.55 12.98
CA LEU A 274 8.74 17.64 12.29
C LEU A 274 8.17 19.02 12.67
N MET A 275 6.90 19.09 13.05
CA MET A 275 6.23 20.36 13.39
C MET A 275 6.63 20.86 14.80
N ALA A 276 7.53 21.84 14.86
CA ALA A 276 8.00 22.42 16.12
C ALA A 276 6.88 23.18 16.87
N ASP A 277 5.88 23.64 16.14
CA ASP A 277 4.81 24.52 16.58
C ASP A 277 3.42 23.94 16.29
N ALA A 278 3.28 22.61 16.25
CA ALA A 278 1.99 21.97 16.03
C ALA A 278 0.94 22.52 17.02
N THR A 279 -0.28 22.74 16.54
CA THR A 279 -1.43 23.17 17.33
C THR A 279 -2.07 21.97 18.06
N GLY A 280 -3.01 22.24 18.97
CA GLY A 280 -3.79 21.16 19.61
C GLY A 280 -4.55 20.31 18.59
N GLN A 281 -5.24 20.96 17.64
CA GLN A 281 -6.00 20.28 16.60
C GLN A 281 -5.10 19.43 15.68
N GLU A 282 -3.93 19.94 15.27
CA GLU A 282 -2.97 19.19 14.46
C GLU A 282 -2.45 17.96 15.22
N ARG A 283 -2.14 18.10 16.52
CA ARG A 283 -1.75 16.97 17.39
C ARG A 283 -2.85 15.92 17.48
N ASP A 284 -4.07 16.34 17.78
CA ASP A 284 -5.21 15.43 17.99
C ASP A 284 -5.53 14.61 16.73
N ILE A 285 -5.50 15.24 15.56
CA ILE A 285 -5.81 14.57 14.30
C ILE A 285 -4.63 13.70 13.82
N LEU A 286 -3.40 14.23 13.78
CA LEU A 286 -2.26 13.51 13.21
C LEU A 286 -1.80 12.32 14.06
N SER A 287 -1.93 12.41 15.39
CA SER A 287 -1.54 11.30 16.29
C SER A 287 -2.49 10.09 16.25
N ALA A 288 -3.68 10.24 15.68
CA ALA A 288 -4.62 9.14 15.49
C ALA A 288 -4.15 8.13 14.42
N PHE A 289 -3.26 8.54 13.52
CA PHE A 289 -2.68 7.68 12.50
C PHE A 289 -1.47 6.94 13.07
N ARG A 290 -1.66 5.66 13.40
CA ARG A 290 -0.60 4.78 13.88
C ARG A 290 0.04 4.02 12.74
N TYR A 291 1.28 3.59 12.96
CA TYR A 291 2.06 2.81 12.02
C TYR A 291 2.66 1.61 12.73
N GLN A 292 2.82 0.51 12.01
CA GLN A 292 3.47 -0.70 12.49
C GLN A 292 4.59 -1.12 11.52
N PRO A 293 5.67 -1.72 12.04
CA PRO A 293 6.73 -2.26 11.19
C PRO A 293 6.18 -3.37 10.29
N ASN A 294 6.63 -3.38 9.04
CA ASN A 294 6.29 -4.38 8.03
C ASN A 294 7.57 -4.76 7.28
N ARG A 295 8.19 -5.88 7.64
CA ARG A 295 9.47 -6.32 7.07
C ARG A 295 9.22 -7.04 5.74
N ALA A 296 9.86 -6.61 4.67
CA ALA A 296 9.81 -7.24 3.36
C ALA A 296 11.19 -7.82 3.01
N VAL A 297 11.25 -9.12 2.74
CA VAL A 297 12.48 -9.80 2.38
C VAL A 297 12.36 -10.36 0.96
N LEU A 298 13.23 -9.93 0.06
CA LEU A 298 13.35 -10.48 -1.29
C LEU A 298 14.35 -11.65 -1.28
N HIS A 299 13.91 -12.83 -1.65
CA HIS A 299 14.73 -14.04 -1.62
C HIS A 299 14.33 -15.10 -2.66
N GLY A 300 15.17 -16.13 -2.80
CA GLY A 300 14.93 -17.30 -3.65
C GLY A 300 14.32 -18.52 -2.94
N ASP A 301 14.20 -18.46 -1.61
CA ASP A 301 13.82 -19.60 -0.78
C ASP A 301 12.38 -20.08 -0.99
N THR A 302 12.22 -21.18 -1.73
CA THR A 302 10.90 -21.74 -2.08
C THR A 302 10.15 -22.36 -0.90
N ARG A 303 10.76 -22.47 0.28
CA ARG A 303 10.05 -22.93 1.49
C ARG A 303 8.93 -21.96 1.89
N PHE A 304 8.92 -20.74 1.38
CA PHE A 304 7.86 -19.73 1.58
C PHE A 304 6.73 -19.82 0.53
N LEU A 305 6.73 -20.84 -0.31
CA LEU A 305 5.61 -21.16 -1.19
C LEU A 305 5.00 -22.50 -0.78
N PRO A 306 3.76 -22.81 -1.24
CA PRO A 306 3.15 -24.10 -0.95
C PRO A 306 4.04 -25.26 -1.45
N SER A 307 4.10 -26.34 -0.68
CA SER A 307 4.85 -27.55 -1.06
C SER A 307 4.35 -28.13 -2.37
N ARG A 308 3.05 -27.98 -2.64
CA ARG A 308 2.43 -28.35 -3.91
C ARG A 308 2.51 -27.20 -4.90
N ARG A 309 3.36 -27.36 -5.92
CA ARG A 309 3.51 -26.37 -7.00
C ARG A 309 2.20 -25.99 -7.70
N ALA A 310 1.24 -26.91 -7.78
CA ALA A 310 -0.09 -26.63 -8.33
C ALA A 310 -0.88 -25.57 -7.50
N ALA A 311 -0.57 -25.40 -6.22
CA ALA A 311 -1.16 -24.39 -5.35
C ALA A 311 -0.41 -23.04 -5.38
N TRP A 312 0.68 -22.92 -6.14
CA TRP A 312 1.40 -21.64 -6.25
C TRP A 312 0.49 -20.58 -6.86
N SER A 313 0.55 -19.38 -6.29
CA SER A 313 -0.28 -18.24 -6.66
C SER A 313 0.53 -16.96 -6.42
N SER A 314 0.07 -15.84 -6.98
CA SER A 314 0.80 -14.57 -6.93
C SER A 314 1.09 -14.10 -5.51
N TRP A 315 0.16 -14.27 -4.59
CA TRP A 315 0.32 -13.92 -3.19
C TRP A 315 -0.23 -15.06 -2.34
N VAL A 316 0.60 -15.54 -1.42
CA VAL A 316 0.35 -16.76 -0.64
C VAL A 316 0.38 -16.42 0.83
N TYR A 317 -0.77 -16.56 1.49
CA TYR A 317 -0.86 -16.52 2.94
C TYR A 317 -0.13 -17.73 3.54
N LEU A 318 0.76 -17.47 4.48
CA LEU A 318 1.53 -18.49 5.20
C LEU A 318 1.17 -18.48 6.68
N SER A 319 0.88 -19.66 7.20
CA SER A 319 0.81 -19.88 8.64
C SER A 319 1.55 -21.16 8.99
N ASP A 320 2.47 -21.08 9.95
CA ASP A 320 3.25 -22.24 10.40
C ASP A 320 2.46 -23.14 11.35
N GLU A 321 1.38 -22.60 11.91
CA GLU A 321 0.43 -23.32 12.76
C GLU A 321 -0.96 -23.37 12.10
N ARG A 322 -1.92 -24.05 12.75
CA ARG A 322 -3.32 -24.09 12.25
C ARG A 322 -4.14 -22.90 12.71
N ALA A 323 -3.74 -22.28 13.81
CA ALA A 323 -4.27 -21.01 14.27
C ALA A 323 -3.09 -20.03 14.17
N ASP A 324 -3.29 -18.93 13.47
CA ASP A 324 -2.26 -17.92 13.34
C ASP A 324 -2.36 -16.96 14.51
N THR A 325 -1.44 -17.11 15.46
CA THR A 325 -1.28 -16.21 16.61
C THR A 325 -0.10 -15.27 16.42
N SER A 326 0.39 -15.10 15.19
CA SER A 326 1.52 -14.23 14.90
C SER A 326 1.11 -12.77 15.06
N PRO A 327 2.00 -11.90 15.60
CA PRO A 327 1.73 -10.47 15.74
C PRO A 327 1.69 -9.71 14.40
N ALA A 328 2.01 -10.38 13.30
CA ALA A 328 1.86 -9.88 11.94
C ALA A 328 1.62 -11.06 10.99
N VAL A 329 0.80 -10.84 9.97
CA VAL A 329 0.53 -11.86 8.95
C VAL A 329 1.75 -12.04 8.06
N SER A 330 2.11 -13.30 7.82
CA SER A 330 3.15 -13.66 6.86
C SER A 330 2.55 -13.89 5.47
N LEU A 331 3.07 -13.16 4.48
CA LEU A 331 2.57 -13.20 3.11
C LEU A 331 3.73 -13.31 2.13
N SER A 332 3.67 -14.23 1.18
CA SER A 332 4.70 -14.38 0.15
C SER A 332 4.19 -14.05 -1.23
N TYR A 333 4.84 -13.11 -1.90
CA TYR A 333 4.59 -12.75 -3.30
C TYR A 333 5.50 -13.53 -4.22
N TRP A 334 4.93 -14.37 -5.10
CA TRP A 334 5.69 -15.04 -6.14
C TRP A 334 5.90 -14.09 -7.32
N MET A 335 7.05 -13.41 -7.34
CA MET A 335 7.32 -12.28 -8.23
C MET A 335 7.37 -12.67 -9.71
N ASN A 336 7.78 -13.90 -10.04
CA ASN A 336 7.78 -14.36 -11.44
C ASN A 336 6.37 -14.45 -12.05
N ASN A 337 5.32 -14.53 -11.24
CA ASN A 337 3.93 -14.57 -11.71
C ASN A 337 3.27 -13.18 -11.69
N LEU A 338 3.76 -12.28 -10.83
CA LEU A 338 3.32 -10.88 -10.73
C LEU A 338 3.98 -9.98 -11.78
N GLN A 339 5.25 -10.25 -12.10
CA GLN A 339 6.04 -9.45 -13.02
C GLN A 339 6.59 -10.30 -14.17
N PRO A 340 6.67 -9.74 -15.40
CA PRO A 340 7.30 -10.42 -16.53
C PRO A 340 8.83 -10.37 -16.41
N LEU A 341 9.36 -10.96 -15.33
CA LEU A 341 10.80 -10.97 -15.04
C LEU A 341 11.54 -11.82 -16.07
N PRO A 342 12.68 -11.36 -16.60
CA PRO A 342 13.47 -12.09 -17.60
C PRO A 342 14.32 -13.19 -16.93
N THR A 343 13.71 -14.10 -16.17
CA THR A 343 14.42 -15.16 -15.44
C THR A 343 13.52 -16.35 -15.09
N ASP A 344 14.12 -17.53 -15.04
CA ASP A 344 13.52 -18.75 -14.48
C ASP A 344 13.85 -18.94 -12.99
N GLN A 345 14.79 -18.15 -12.45
CA GLN A 345 15.10 -18.12 -11.02
C GLN A 345 13.85 -17.72 -10.24
N THR A 346 13.48 -18.52 -9.24
CA THR A 346 12.31 -18.21 -8.41
C THR A 346 12.65 -17.02 -7.50
N LEU A 347 11.84 -15.98 -7.59
CA LEU A 347 11.99 -14.76 -6.80
C LEU A 347 10.72 -14.52 -6.00
N ILE A 348 10.88 -14.32 -4.70
CA ILE A 348 9.80 -14.22 -3.73
C ILE A 348 10.05 -12.98 -2.88
N VAL A 349 9.02 -12.17 -2.66
CA VAL A 349 9.02 -11.15 -1.62
C VAL A 349 8.13 -11.64 -0.49
N THR A 350 8.71 -11.92 0.68
CA THR A 350 7.93 -12.31 1.86
C THR A 350 7.82 -11.14 2.84
N LEU A 351 6.58 -10.78 3.17
CA LEU A 351 6.24 -9.86 4.24
C LEU A 351 6.16 -10.60 5.58
N ASN A 352 6.74 -10.01 6.61
CA ASN A 352 6.78 -10.49 7.99
C ASN A 352 7.01 -12.01 8.05
N PRO A 353 8.18 -12.49 7.59
CA PRO A 353 8.44 -13.91 7.50
C PRO A 353 8.36 -14.54 8.91
N GLY A 354 7.44 -15.49 9.11
CA GLY A 354 7.25 -16.17 10.41
C GLY A 354 8.42 -17.09 10.82
N ARG A 355 9.32 -17.35 9.87
CA ARG A 355 10.62 -18.01 10.03
C ARG A 355 11.63 -17.30 9.15
N GLU A 356 12.92 -17.35 9.46
CA GLU A 356 13.93 -16.70 8.62
C GLU A 356 14.15 -17.43 7.28
N PRO A 357 14.23 -16.70 6.14
CA PRO A 357 14.71 -17.25 4.88
C PRO A 357 16.15 -17.74 4.98
N ASP A 358 16.53 -18.64 4.08
CA ASP A 358 17.93 -19.04 3.93
C ASP A 358 18.80 -17.81 3.61
N PRO A 359 19.75 -17.41 4.48
CA PRO A 359 20.56 -16.20 4.27
C PRO A 359 21.34 -16.20 2.95
N ALA A 360 21.70 -17.38 2.43
CA ALA A 360 22.41 -17.50 1.16
C ALA A 360 21.52 -17.18 -0.06
N GLN A 361 20.21 -17.08 0.13
CA GLN A 361 19.22 -16.82 -0.90
C GLN A 361 18.52 -15.46 -0.73
N VAL A 362 18.93 -14.65 0.24
CA VAL A 362 18.39 -13.29 0.46
C VAL A 362 19.10 -12.29 -0.44
N TYR A 363 18.32 -11.52 -1.20
CA TYR A 363 18.80 -10.44 -2.07
C TYR A 363 18.62 -9.06 -1.45
N ASP A 364 17.58 -8.88 -0.64
CA ASP A 364 17.26 -7.62 0.02
C ASP A 364 16.37 -7.85 1.24
N ASP A 365 16.54 -7.02 2.28
CA ASP A 365 15.76 -7.03 3.52
C ASP A 365 15.46 -5.59 3.90
N PHE A 366 14.19 -5.21 3.87
CA PHE A 366 13.76 -3.83 4.04
C PHE A 366 12.61 -3.72 5.03
N LEU A 367 12.70 -2.75 5.94
CA LEU A 367 11.65 -2.47 6.91
C LEU A 367 10.80 -1.29 6.43
N PHE A 368 9.52 -1.57 6.14
CA PHE A 368 8.51 -0.54 5.88
C PHE A 368 7.73 -0.21 7.15
N ASP A 369 6.99 0.89 7.11
CA ASP A 369 5.99 1.27 8.10
C ASP A 369 4.61 1.23 7.43
N HIS A 370 3.72 0.37 7.90
CA HIS A 370 2.36 0.23 7.37
C HIS A 370 1.35 1.00 8.24
N PRO A 371 0.47 1.84 7.66
CA PRO A 371 -0.55 2.55 8.42
C PRO A 371 -1.61 1.60 9.00
N VAL A 372 -2.07 1.89 10.22
CA VAL A 372 -3.14 1.16 10.89
C VAL A 372 -4.46 1.91 10.69
N PHE A 373 -5.46 1.25 10.11
CA PHE A 373 -6.76 1.84 9.78
C PHE A 373 -7.86 1.48 10.79
N ASP A 374 -7.61 1.78 12.07
CA ASP A 374 -8.60 1.59 13.13
C ASP A 374 -9.68 2.69 13.12
N ALA A 375 -10.66 2.56 14.02
CA ALA A 375 -11.75 3.52 14.14
C ALA A 375 -11.27 4.96 14.42
N ALA A 376 -10.14 5.15 15.11
CA ALA A 376 -9.59 6.47 15.37
C ALA A 376 -9.00 7.08 14.09
N ALA A 377 -8.22 6.30 13.32
CA ALA A 377 -7.70 6.71 12.02
C ALA A 377 -8.84 7.11 11.06
N LEU A 378 -9.91 6.31 10.97
CA LEU A 378 -11.06 6.61 10.10
C LEU A 378 -11.80 7.89 10.50
N ARG A 379 -11.92 8.18 11.81
CA ARG A 379 -12.47 9.47 12.27
C ARG A 379 -11.53 10.63 11.93
N ALA A 380 -10.22 10.45 12.10
CA ALA A 380 -9.23 11.46 11.76
C ALA A 380 -9.21 11.77 10.26
N GLN A 381 -9.37 10.78 9.36
CA GLN A 381 -9.52 10.99 7.93
C GLN A 381 -10.65 11.97 7.58
N LYS A 382 -11.80 11.84 8.26
CA LYS A 382 -12.94 12.77 8.08
C LYS A 382 -12.65 14.19 8.58
N ALA A 383 -11.74 14.34 9.55
CA ALA A 383 -11.35 15.62 10.12
C ALA A 383 -10.22 16.32 9.34
N MET A 384 -9.42 15.59 8.56
CA MET A 384 -8.28 16.12 7.80
C MET A 384 -8.58 17.34 6.90
N PRO A 385 -9.75 17.48 6.25
CA PRO A 385 -10.09 18.69 5.49
C PRO A 385 -10.00 19.98 6.32
N THR A 386 -10.15 19.91 7.64
CA THR A 386 -10.03 21.09 8.52
C THR A 386 -8.60 21.61 8.70
N LEU A 387 -7.59 20.82 8.31
CA LEU A 387 -6.17 21.17 8.40
C LEU A 387 -5.58 21.66 7.06
N GLN A 388 -6.20 21.33 5.92
CA GLN A 388 -5.59 21.58 4.61
C GLN A 388 -5.46 23.08 4.32
N GLY A 389 -4.23 23.51 4.04
CA GLY A 389 -3.90 24.91 3.72
C GLY A 389 -3.99 25.86 4.91
N ARG A 390 -4.37 25.37 6.09
CA ARG A 390 -4.46 26.17 7.30
C ARG A 390 -3.06 26.50 7.79
N ASP A 391 -2.82 27.78 8.04
CA ASP A 391 -1.55 28.30 8.55
C ASP A 391 -0.34 27.76 7.75
N ARG A 392 -0.50 27.66 6.42
CA ARG A 392 0.55 27.31 5.43
C ARG A 392 0.98 25.85 5.39
N TYR A 393 0.32 24.96 6.15
CA TYR A 393 0.59 23.52 6.12
C TYR A 393 -0.44 22.77 5.28
N ARG A 394 0.04 21.82 4.50
CA ARG A 394 -0.76 20.91 3.67
C ARG A 394 -0.26 19.49 3.86
N PHE A 395 -1.15 18.52 3.73
CA PHE A 395 -0.84 17.11 4.00
C PHE A 395 -1.31 16.23 2.85
N CYS A 396 -0.46 15.31 2.40
CA CYS A 396 -0.85 14.27 1.44
C CYS A 396 -0.12 12.95 1.77
N GLY A 397 -0.79 11.82 1.51
CA GLY A 397 -0.25 10.51 1.84
C GLY A 397 -1.30 9.42 1.78
N ALA A 398 -0.84 8.17 1.66
CA ALA A 398 -1.71 6.99 1.54
C ALA A 398 -2.64 6.80 2.75
N TRP A 399 -2.18 7.25 3.92
CA TRP A 399 -2.89 7.19 5.21
C TRP A 399 -4.19 8.01 5.25
N LEU A 400 -4.44 8.86 4.25
CA LEU A 400 -5.68 9.62 4.12
C LEU A 400 -6.86 8.80 3.55
N ARG A 401 -6.62 7.57 3.05
CA ARG A 401 -7.69 6.66 2.57
C ARG A 401 -7.39 5.20 2.94
N TYR A 402 -7.22 4.27 1.99
CA TYR A 402 -7.04 2.84 2.27
C TYR A 402 -5.57 2.38 2.28
N GLY A 403 -4.60 3.28 2.13
CA GLY A 403 -3.18 2.95 2.19
C GLY A 403 -2.57 2.54 0.85
N PHE A 404 -3.30 2.61 -0.26
CA PHE A 404 -2.81 2.20 -1.58
C PHE A 404 -2.10 3.33 -2.34
N HIS A 405 -1.46 2.97 -3.45
CA HIS A 405 -0.75 3.91 -4.32
C HIS A 405 -1.65 4.97 -4.93
N GLU A 406 -2.85 4.55 -5.37
CA GLU A 406 -3.89 5.47 -5.86
C GLU A 406 -4.31 6.45 -4.77
N ASP A 407 -4.45 6.00 -3.53
CA ASP A 407 -4.89 6.84 -2.41
C ASP A 407 -3.89 7.96 -2.11
N ALA A 408 -2.61 7.62 -2.13
CA ALA A 408 -1.54 8.59 -1.99
C ALA A 408 -1.54 9.62 -3.13
N LEU A 409 -1.66 9.17 -4.39
CA LEU A 409 -1.75 10.08 -5.54
C LEU A 409 -3.01 10.95 -5.49
N ALA A 410 -4.17 10.35 -5.20
CA ALA A 410 -5.44 11.03 -5.06
C ALA A 410 -5.40 12.12 -3.98
N SER A 411 -4.73 11.86 -2.86
CA SER A 411 -4.57 12.88 -1.81
C SER A 411 -3.74 14.08 -2.27
N ALA A 412 -2.72 13.86 -3.11
CA ALA A 412 -1.92 14.94 -3.67
C ALA A 412 -2.71 15.73 -4.73
N VAL A 413 -3.50 15.04 -5.55
CA VAL A 413 -4.43 15.67 -6.50
C VAL A 413 -5.43 16.54 -5.75
N ALA A 414 -6.15 16.01 -4.76
CA ALA A 414 -7.13 16.77 -3.98
C ALA A 414 -6.52 18.01 -3.30
N MET A 415 -5.28 17.89 -2.80
CA MET A 415 -4.54 19.01 -2.22
C MET A 415 -4.21 20.09 -3.26
N ALA A 416 -3.77 19.70 -4.46
CA ALA A 416 -3.51 20.64 -5.56
C ALA A 416 -4.80 21.29 -6.08
N GLU A 417 -5.91 20.55 -6.12
CA GLU A 417 -7.22 21.07 -6.55
C GLU A 417 -7.71 22.18 -5.61
N ASP A 418 -7.50 22.04 -4.29
CA ASP A 418 -7.75 23.10 -3.30
C ASP A 418 -6.90 24.36 -3.54
N MET A 419 -5.72 24.21 -4.16
CA MET A 419 -4.88 25.32 -4.61
C MET A 419 -5.31 25.88 -5.99
N GLY A 420 -6.38 25.35 -6.59
CA GLY A 420 -6.85 25.71 -7.92
C GLY A 420 -6.04 25.09 -9.07
N ILE A 421 -5.24 24.06 -8.80
CA ILE A 421 -4.40 23.36 -9.78
C ILE A 421 -5.01 21.99 -10.08
N GLN A 422 -5.17 21.69 -11.37
CA GLN A 422 -5.78 20.45 -11.85
C GLN A 422 -4.72 19.61 -12.57
N PRO A 423 -4.79 18.27 -12.50
CA PRO A 423 -3.94 17.41 -13.31
C PRO A 423 -4.13 17.68 -14.81
N SER A 424 -3.03 17.72 -15.56
CA SER A 424 -3.05 17.86 -17.02
C SER A 424 -3.34 16.57 -17.78
N TRP A 425 -3.46 15.46 -17.05
CA TRP A 425 -3.62 14.09 -17.53
C TRP A 425 -4.91 13.50 -16.99
#